data_AF-A0A963ETQ1-F1
#
_entry.id   AF-A0A963ETQ1-F1
#
_cell.length_a   1.000
_cell.length_b   1.000
_cell.length_c   1.000
_cell.angle_alpha   90.00
_cell.angle_beta   90.00
_cell.angle_gamma   90.00
#
_symmetry.space_group_name_H-M   'P 1'
#
loop_
_entity.id
_entity.type
_entity.pdbx_description
1 polymer ?
#
loop_
_entity_poly.entity_id
_entity_poly.type
_entity_poly.pdbx_seq_one_letter_code
_entity_poly.pdbx_strand_id
1 'polypeptide(L)'
;MTETDAVPTAPAWTWAVPLGAVLLLLARFFLPLPAAMTPWLDVLTLATLLATVFAAVHHAEIIAHSLGEPYGSLVLAGAVTIIEVALIVSVMLSGADGVSEIARDTVFAAVMIVLNGIVGLCLLSGGIRHYEQGFQVQGATGALGVIGTLATLALILPNYTRA
;
A
#
# COMPACT_ATOMS: atom_id res chain seq x y z
N MET A 1 33.27 -23.74 6.19
CA MET A 1 32.25 -23.60 7.27
C MET A 1 32.74 -22.53 8.23
N THR A 2 32.53 -21.26 7.86
CA THR A 2 32.52 -20.02 8.68
C THR A 2 32.46 -18.82 7.72
N GLU A 3 31.39 -18.72 6.94
CA GLU A 3 30.89 -17.40 6.57
C GLU A 3 29.66 -17.23 7.44
N THR A 4 29.70 -16.23 8.30
CA THR A 4 28.61 -15.85 9.18
C THR A 4 27.35 -15.67 8.35
N ASP A 5 26.34 -16.50 8.61
CA ASP A 5 24.96 -16.30 8.18
C ASP A 5 24.46 -14.98 8.76
N ALA A 6 24.80 -13.87 8.10
CA ALA A 6 24.28 -12.57 8.43
C ALA A 6 22.79 -12.61 8.07
N VAL A 7 21.95 -12.79 9.10
CA VAL A 7 20.51 -12.52 9.01
C VAL A 7 20.37 -11.18 8.28
N PRO A 8 19.61 -11.08 7.17
CA PRO A 8 19.41 -9.81 6.48
C PRO A 8 18.77 -8.84 7.46
N THR A 9 19.57 -7.98 8.08
CA THR A 9 19.07 -7.02 9.06
C THR A 9 18.35 -5.94 8.28
N ALA A 10 17.09 -5.69 8.63
CA ALA A 10 16.35 -4.59 8.05
C ALA A 10 17.16 -3.29 8.23
N PRO A 11 17.30 -2.47 7.17
CA PRO A 11 18.08 -1.23 7.24
C PRO A 11 17.61 -0.35 8.40
N ALA A 12 18.52 0.36 9.08
CA ALA A 12 18.18 1.15 10.28
C ALA A 12 17.04 2.18 10.05
N TRP A 13 16.87 2.68 8.83
CA TRP A 13 15.80 3.62 8.49
C TRP A 13 14.39 3.01 8.66
N THR A 14 14.22 1.70 8.46
CA THR A 14 12.92 1.04 8.55
C THR A 14 12.40 0.98 9.98
N TRP A 15 13.31 1.06 10.97
CA TRP A 15 12.98 1.15 12.38
C TRP A 15 12.95 2.60 12.87
N ALA A 16 13.88 3.44 12.40
CA ALA A 16 13.97 4.83 12.82
C ALA A 16 12.75 5.65 12.40
N VAL A 17 12.21 5.42 11.20
CA VAL A 17 11.08 6.19 10.66
C VAL A 17 9.78 5.97 11.45
N PRO A 18 9.32 4.72 11.70
CA PRO A 18 8.13 4.50 12.52
C PRO A 18 8.29 5.01 13.95
N LEU A 19 9.47 4.83 14.56
CA LEU A 19 9.78 5.37 15.89
C LEU A 19 9.71 6.91 15.89
N GLY A 20 10.28 7.55 14.88
CA GLY A 20 10.20 8.99 14.68
C GLY A 20 8.76 9.48 14.51
N ALA A 21 7.92 8.75 13.78
CA ALA A 21 6.50 9.07 13.61
C ALA A 21 5.74 9.00 14.95
N VAL A 22 6.00 7.98 15.78
CA VAL A 22 5.43 7.86 17.13
C VAL A 22 5.90 9.01 18.02
N LEU A 23 7.19 9.34 18.02
CA LEU A 23 7.73 10.47 18.78
C LEU A 23 7.13 11.80 18.36
N LEU A 24 6.95 12.03 17.04
CA LEU A 24 6.32 13.22 16.50
C LEU A 24 4.86 13.33 16.98
N LEU A 25 4.12 12.22 16.97
CA LEU A 25 2.73 12.18 17.41
C LEU A 25 2.62 12.45 18.92
N LEU A 26 3.51 11.86 19.73
CA LEU A 26 3.60 12.14 21.17
C LEU A 26 3.96 13.60 21.43
N ALA A 27 4.94 14.16 20.72
CA ALA A 27 5.32 15.56 20.86
C ALA A 27 4.14 16.48 20.53
N ARG A 28 3.40 16.20 19.46
CA ARG A 28 2.21 16.99 19.08
C ARG A 28 1.09 16.91 20.11
N PHE A 29 0.94 15.78 20.79
CA PHE A 29 -0.10 15.57 21.79
C PHE A 29 0.23 16.19 23.15
N PHE A 30 1.49 16.12 23.58
CA PHE A 30 1.90 16.51 24.93
C PHE A 30 2.60 17.88 25.03
N LEU A 31 3.23 18.39 23.96
CA LEU A 31 3.87 19.70 23.97
C LEU A 31 2.95 20.80 23.42
N PRO A 32 2.82 21.95 24.11
CA PRO A 32 2.16 23.12 23.56
C PRO A 32 3.05 23.77 22.49
N LEU A 33 2.88 23.35 21.23
CA LEU A 33 3.62 23.88 20.09
C LEU A 33 2.95 25.15 19.54
N PRO A 34 3.72 26.14 19.06
CA PRO A 34 3.16 27.35 18.45
C PRO A 34 2.23 27.04 17.28
N ALA A 35 1.07 27.70 17.22
CA ALA A 35 0.09 27.52 16.15
C ALA A 35 0.68 27.83 14.75
N ALA A 36 1.69 28.69 14.65
CA ALA A 36 2.37 28.98 13.39
C ALA A 36 3.14 27.76 12.81
N MET A 37 3.43 26.74 13.62
CA MET A 37 4.17 25.54 13.19
C MET A 37 3.24 24.41 12.70
N THR A 38 1.92 24.51 12.90
CA THR A 38 0.97 23.44 12.55
C THR A 38 1.02 23.00 11.08
N PRO A 39 1.08 23.88 10.06
CA PRO A 39 1.09 23.40 8.67
C PRO A 39 2.37 22.61 8.34
N TRP A 40 3.51 23.01 8.91
CA TRP A 40 4.77 22.30 8.71
C TRP A 40 4.78 20.95 9.41
N LEU A 41 4.18 20.88 10.60
CA LEU A 41 4.02 19.63 11.33
C LEU A 41 3.05 18.68 10.64
N ASP A 42 1.99 19.18 9.99
CA ASP A 42 1.06 18.36 9.20
C ASP A 42 1.76 17.76 7.99
N VAL A 43 2.53 18.55 7.24
CA VAL A 43 3.35 18.04 6.13
C VAL A 43 4.38 17.01 6.61
N LEU A 44 5.04 17.27 7.75
CA LEU A 44 5.99 16.32 8.34
C LEU A 44 5.30 15.03 8.80
N THR A 45 4.09 15.12 9.36
CA THR A 45 3.28 13.97 9.79
C THR A 45 2.88 13.14 8.57
N LEU A 46 2.45 13.78 7.49
CA LEU A 46 2.13 13.10 6.24
C LEU A 46 3.36 12.39 5.65
N ALA A 47 4.49 13.08 5.59
CA ALA A 47 5.74 12.51 5.07
C ALA A 47 6.21 11.30 5.89
N THR A 48 6.15 11.41 7.23
CA THR A 48 6.55 10.32 8.14
C THR A 48 5.56 9.15 8.10
N LEU A 49 4.26 9.40 7.93
CA LEU A 49 3.25 8.35 7.69
C LEU A 49 3.55 7.59 6.40
N LEU A 50 3.79 8.29 5.29
CA LEU A 50 4.13 7.64 4.01
C LEU A 50 5.41 6.80 4.14
N ALA A 51 6.45 7.36 4.75
CA ALA A 51 7.70 6.64 4.96
C ALA A 51 7.53 5.43 5.90
N THR A 52 6.63 5.50 6.88
CA THR A 52 6.28 4.38 7.78
C THR A 52 5.58 3.26 7.02
N VAL A 53 4.68 3.59 6.09
CA VAL A 53 4.05 2.60 5.20
C VAL A 53 5.10 1.88 4.36
N PHE A 54 6.04 2.59 3.74
CA PHE A 54 7.13 1.96 2.99
C PHE A 54 8.03 1.09 3.88
N ALA A 55 8.33 1.53 5.10
CA ALA A 55 9.07 0.73 6.07
C ALA A 55 8.32 -0.57 6.43
N ALA A 56 7.00 -0.51 6.63
CA ALA A 56 6.18 -1.69 6.92
C ALA A 56 6.14 -2.67 5.75
N VAL A 57 5.96 -2.17 4.52
CA VAL A 57 5.99 -3.00 3.30
C VAL A 57 7.35 -3.67 3.13
N HIS A 58 8.45 -2.97 3.40
CA HIS A 58 9.79 -3.56 3.31
C HIS A 58 9.99 -4.69 4.32
N HIS A 59 9.49 -4.57 5.55
CA HIS A 59 9.51 -5.68 6.50
C HIS A 59 8.68 -6.87 5.99
N ALA A 60 7.49 -6.61 5.43
CA ALA A 60 6.67 -7.66 4.84
C ALA A 60 7.37 -8.36 3.67
N GLU A 61 8.11 -7.62 2.85
CA GLU A 61 8.90 -8.15 1.73
C GLU A 61 10.06 -9.03 2.22
N ILE A 62 10.80 -8.62 3.25
CA ILE A 62 11.87 -9.44 3.83
C ILE A 62 11.30 -10.76 4.36
N ILE A 63 10.16 -10.70 5.06
CA ILE A 63 9.48 -11.91 5.56
C ILE A 63 9.00 -12.78 4.39
N ALA A 64 8.40 -12.16 3.37
CA ALA A 64 7.91 -12.87 2.20
C ALA A 64 9.02 -13.59 1.44
N HIS A 65 10.16 -12.92 1.24
CA HIS A 65 11.33 -13.50 0.59
C HIS A 65 11.90 -14.66 1.40
N SER A 66 11.89 -14.56 2.73
CA SER A 66 12.37 -15.63 3.63
C SER A 66 11.47 -16.87 3.61
N LEU A 67 10.16 -16.69 3.35
CA LEU A 67 9.19 -17.78 3.27
C LEU A 67 9.20 -18.48 1.90
N GLY A 68 9.64 -17.80 0.84
CA GLY A 68 9.60 -18.32 -0.52
C GLY A 68 8.18 -18.53 -1.06
N GLU A 69 8.05 -18.98 -2.30
CA GLU A 69 6.73 -19.25 -2.89
C GLU A 69 6.16 -20.60 -2.43
N PRO A 70 4.84 -20.70 -2.19
CA PRO A 70 3.79 -19.68 -2.42
C PRO A 70 3.49 -18.75 -1.23
N TYR A 71 4.02 -19.06 -0.04
CA TYR A 71 3.63 -18.38 1.20
C TYR A 71 4.08 -16.92 1.27
N GLY A 72 5.23 -16.59 0.69
CA GLY A 72 5.74 -15.23 0.62
C GLY A 72 4.76 -14.28 -0.07
N SER A 73 4.23 -14.68 -1.22
CA SER A 73 3.24 -13.90 -1.97
C SER A 73 1.96 -13.66 -1.17
N LEU A 74 1.50 -14.65 -0.39
CA LEU A 74 0.34 -14.50 0.50
C LEU A 74 0.61 -13.55 1.66
N VAL A 75 1.80 -13.63 2.28
CA VAL A 75 2.17 -12.73 3.39
C VAL A 75 2.32 -11.29 2.90
N LEU A 76 2.95 -11.07 1.76
CA LEU A 76 3.09 -9.73 1.19
C LEU A 76 1.70 -9.13 0.86
N ALA A 77 0.84 -9.89 0.21
CA ALA A 77 -0.53 -9.46 -0.10
C ALA A 77 -1.35 -9.17 1.17
N GLY A 78 -1.25 -10.03 2.19
CA GLY A 78 -1.90 -9.83 3.48
C GLY A 78 -1.41 -8.57 4.20
N ALA A 79 -0.11 -8.32 4.19
CA ALA A 79 0.44 -7.13 4.83
C ALA A 79 -0.04 -5.84 4.16
N VAL A 80 -0.02 -5.77 2.83
CA VAL A 80 -0.48 -4.59 2.09
C VAL A 80 -1.98 -4.34 2.30
N THR A 81 -2.81 -5.39 2.29
CA THR A 81 -4.24 -5.24 2.54
C THR A 81 -4.55 -4.80 3.97
N ILE A 82 -3.81 -5.29 4.97
CA ILE A 82 -3.95 -4.82 6.36
C ILE A 82 -3.60 -3.33 6.46
N ILE A 83 -2.51 -2.88 5.83
CA ILE A 83 -2.12 -1.46 5.82
C ILE A 83 -3.21 -0.61 5.17
N GLU A 84 -3.71 -1.03 4.00
CA GLU A 84 -4.76 -0.33 3.27
C GLU A 84 -6.05 -0.21 4.09
N VAL A 85 -6.54 -1.33 4.64
CA VAL A 85 -7.75 -1.35 5.48
C VAL A 85 -7.56 -0.53 6.75
N ALA A 86 -6.39 -0.57 7.39
CA ALA A 86 -6.11 0.24 8.57
C ALA A 86 -6.17 1.75 8.27
N LEU A 87 -5.65 2.18 7.12
CA LEU A 87 -5.73 3.58 6.69
C LEU A 87 -7.18 4.00 6.37
N ILE A 88 -7.93 3.14 5.67
CA ILE A 88 -9.36 3.38 5.39
C ILE A 88 -10.13 3.52 6.70
N VAL A 89 -9.99 2.57 7.62
CA VAL A 89 -10.66 2.59 8.93
C VAL A 89 -10.23 3.82 9.74
N SER A 90 -8.97 4.21 9.71
CA SER A 90 -8.49 5.42 10.37
C SER A 90 -9.22 6.68 9.86
N VAL A 91 -9.47 6.77 8.55
CA VAL A 91 -10.25 7.88 7.98
C VAL A 91 -11.73 7.74 8.35
N MET A 92 -12.30 6.54 8.32
CA MET A 92 -13.70 6.28 8.76
C MET A 92 -13.96 6.70 10.20
N LEU A 93 -12.98 6.49 11.09
CA LEU A 93 -13.07 6.89 12.50
C LEU A 93 -12.87 8.39 12.72
N SER A 94 -12.39 9.15 11.73
CA SER A 94 -12.24 10.61 11.85
C SER A 94 -13.57 11.36 11.94
N GLY A 95 -14.69 10.71 11.58
CA GLY A 95 -16.03 11.28 11.65
C GLY A 95 -16.31 12.37 10.60
N ALA A 96 -15.48 12.50 9.57
CA ALA A 96 -15.74 13.43 8.48
C ALA A 96 -16.98 13.03 7.65
N ASP A 97 -17.63 14.01 7.02
CA ASP A 97 -18.74 13.75 6.11
C ASP A 97 -18.25 13.05 4.83
N GLY A 98 -19.08 12.16 4.26
CA GLY A 98 -18.77 11.47 3.00
C GLY A 98 -17.76 10.31 3.09
N VAL A 99 -17.36 9.89 4.30
CA VAL A 99 -16.27 8.91 4.45
C VAL A 99 -16.62 7.48 3.97
N SER A 100 -17.91 7.14 3.89
CA SER A 100 -18.35 5.88 3.26
C SER A 100 -17.93 5.80 1.78
N GLU A 101 -17.96 6.92 1.07
CA GLU A 101 -17.54 6.99 -0.34
C GLU A 101 -16.01 6.89 -0.44
N ILE A 102 -15.27 7.49 0.49
CA ILE A 102 -13.81 7.43 0.55
C ILE A 102 -13.29 5.98 0.60
N ALA A 103 -13.93 5.11 1.38
CA ALA A 103 -13.52 3.70 1.48
C ALA A 103 -13.65 2.96 0.14
N ARG A 104 -14.70 3.22 -0.63
CA ARG A 104 -14.91 2.61 -1.95
C ARG A 104 -13.99 3.25 -3.00
N ASP A 105 -13.83 4.57 -2.95
CA ASP A 105 -13.09 5.33 -3.93
C ASP A 105 -11.58 5.06 -3.86
N THR A 106 -11.04 4.80 -2.66
CA THR A 106 -9.64 4.37 -2.47
C THR A 106 -9.34 3.03 -3.13
N VAL A 107 -10.22 2.03 -2.95
CA VAL A 107 -10.07 0.71 -3.61
C VAL A 107 -10.25 0.82 -5.13
N PHE A 108 -11.21 1.62 -5.62
CA PHE A 108 -11.33 1.90 -7.05
C PHE A 108 -10.06 2.57 -7.60
N ALA A 109 -9.50 3.55 -6.89
CA ALA A 109 -8.27 4.20 -7.28
C ALA A 109 -7.10 3.21 -7.34
N ALA A 110 -6.97 2.30 -6.38
CA ALA A 110 -5.95 1.25 -6.39
C ALA A 110 -6.05 0.38 -7.65
N VAL A 111 -7.26 -0.10 -7.99
CA VAL A 111 -7.50 -0.87 -9.21
C VAL A 111 -7.14 -0.07 -10.47
N MET A 112 -7.53 1.20 -10.54
CA MET A 112 -7.23 2.07 -11.68
C MET A 112 -5.73 2.34 -11.84
N ILE A 113 -5.02 2.56 -10.72
CA ILE A 113 -3.56 2.77 -10.70
C ILE A 113 -2.86 1.50 -11.18
N VAL A 114 -3.25 0.31 -10.72
CA VAL A 114 -2.62 -0.94 -11.13
C VAL A 114 -2.88 -1.23 -12.61
N LEU A 115 -4.15 -1.19 -13.05
CA LEU A 115 -4.53 -1.61 -14.41
C LEU A 115 -4.15 -0.58 -15.49
N ASN A 116 -4.35 0.70 -15.24
CA ASN A 116 -4.08 1.74 -16.24
C ASN A 116 -2.71 2.39 -16.05
N GLY A 117 -2.31 2.60 -14.80
CA GLY A 117 -1.02 3.19 -14.46
C GLY A 117 0.11 2.18 -14.63
N ILE A 118 0.24 1.23 -13.71
CA ILE A 118 1.39 0.31 -13.64
C ILE A 118 1.45 -0.59 -14.87
N VAL A 119 0.38 -1.34 -15.16
CA VAL A 119 0.34 -2.24 -16.33
C VAL A 119 0.49 -1.46 -17.63
N GLY A 120 -0.19 -0.31 -17.77
CA GLY A 120 -0.06 0.56 -18.94
C GLY A 120 1.37 1.07 -19.15
N LEU A 121 2.06 1.50 -18.09
CA LEU A 121 3.45 1.93 -18.14
C LEU A 121 4.40 0.78 -18.47
N CYS A 122 4.16 -0.43 -17.94
CA CYS A 122 4.94 -1.61 -18.27
C CYS A 122 4.79 -2.01 -19.75
N LEU A 123 3.59 -1.89 -20.31
CA LEU A 123 3.33 -2.18 -21.73
C LEU A 123 3.94 -1.11 -22.64
N LEU A 124 3.77 0.17 -22.29
CA LEU A 124 4.34 1.27 -23.07
C LEU A 124 5.87 1.22 -23.08
N SER A 125 6.49 1.13 -21.91
CA SER A 125 7.96 1.06 -21.78
C SER A 125 8.54 -0.19 -22.43
N GLY A 126 7.88 -1.34 -22.25
CA GLY A 126 8.29 -2.60 -22.86
C GLY A 126 8.13 -2.61 -24.38
N GLY A 127 7.03 -2.09 -24.92
CA GLY A 127 6.78 -1.97 -26.35
C GLY A 127 7.71 -0.98 -27.05
N ILE A 128 8.07 0.15 -26.42
CA ILE A 128 9.07 1.08 -26.97
C ILE A 128 10.44 0.40 -27.12
N ARG A 129 10.83 -0.44 -26.15
CA ARG A 129 12.16 -1.05 -26.12
C ARG A 129 12.27 -2.36 -26.90
N HIS A 130 11.20 -3.17 -26.91
CA HIS A 130 11.23 -4.54 -27.45
C HIS A 130 10.31 -4.74 -28.67
N TYR A 131 9.49 -3.74 -29.02
CA TYR A 131 8.44 -3.77 -30.06
C TYR A 131 7.30 -4.76 -29.79
N GLU A 132 7.64 -6.01 -29.48
CA GLU A 132 6.73 -7.07 -29.05
C GLU A 132 7.13 -7.59 -27.67
N GLN A 133 6.16 -7.72 -26.76
CA GLN A 133 6.37 -8.30 -25.42
C GLN A 133 5.81 -9.70 -25.34
N GLY A 134 6.66 -10.67 -25.00
CA GLY A 134 6.21 -12.01 -24.63
C GLY A 134 5.62 -12.01 -23.22
N PHE A 135 4.37 -12.46 -23.07
CA PHE A 135 3.75 -12.71 -21.78
C PHE A 135 2.91 -13.98 -21.82
N GLN A 136 2.69 -14.59 -20.65
CA GLN A 136 1.86 -15.77 -20.53
C GLN A 136 0.39 -15.37 -20.54
N VAL A 137 -0.25 -15.49 -21.71
CA VAL A 137 -1.66 -15.08 -21.92
C VAL A 137 -2.59 -15.74 -20.91
N GLN A 138 -2.38 -17.03 -20.62
CA GLN A 138 -3.23 -17.78 -19.67
C GLN A 138 -3.16 -17.23 -18.24
N GLY A 139 -2.00 -16.76 -17.80
CA GLY A 139 -1.86 -16.11 -16.49
C GLY A 139 -2.51 -14.73 -16.46
N ALA A 140 -2.29 -13.93 -17.51
CA ALA A 140 -2.84 -12.59 -17.61
C ALA A 140 -4.39 -12.60 -17.68
N THR A 141 -4.97 -13.47 -18.51
CA THR A 141 -6.43 -13.59 -18.62
C THR A 141 -7.05 -14.11 -17.33
N GLY A 142 -6.40 -15.05 -16.63
CA GLY A 142 -6.83 -15.52 -15.31
C GLY A 142 -6.88 -14.40 -14.28
N ALA A 143 -5.79 -13.62 -14.14
CA ALA A 143 -5.73 -12.51 -13.20
C ALA A 143 -6.76 -11.41 -13.51
N LEU A 144 -6.86 -11.00 -14.78
CA LEU A 144 -7.83 -9.99 -15.21
C LEU A 144 -9.28 -10.47 -15.04
N GLY A 145 -9.55 -11.75 -15.28
CA GLY A 145 -10.88 -12.34 -15.07
C GLY A 145 -11.32 -12.29 -13.62
N VAL A 146 -10.43 -12.63 -12.68
CA VAL A 146 -10.69 -12.54 -11.23
C VAL A 146 -10.92 -11.09 -10.81
N ILE A 147 -10.02 -10.16 -11.21
CA ILE A 147 -10.14 -8.74 -10.87
C ILE A 147 -11.45 -8.17 -11.41
N GLY A 148 -11.80 -8.44 -12.67
CA GLY A 148 -13.03 -7.93 -13.28
C GLY A 148 -14.29 -8.46 -12.61
N THR A 149 -14.30 -9.74 -12.24
CA THR A 149 -15.44 -10.36 -11.54
C THR A 149 -15.61 -9.77 -10.14
N LEU A 150 -14.53 -9.67 -9.36
CA LEU A 150 -14.57 -9.10 -8.02
C LEU A 150 -14.92 -7.61 -8.04
N ALA A 151 -14.33 -6.82 -8.94
CA ALA A 151 -14.65 -5.40 -9.06
C ALA A 151 -16.14 -5.19 -9.42
N THR A 152 -16.67 -6.02 -10.33
CA THR A 152 -18.09 -5.93 -10.71
C THR A 152 -19.01 -6.27 -9.54
N LEU A 153 -18.76 -7.39 -8.85
CA LEU A 153 -19.62 -7.84 -7.75
C LEU A 153 -19.48 -7.00 -6.47
N ALA A 154 -18.27 -6.57 -6.13
CA ALA A 154 -17.98 -5.90 -4.86
C ALA A 154 -18.06 -4.37 -4.95
N LEU A 155 -17.82 -3.77 -6.11
CA LEU A 155 -17.74 -2.31 -6.24
C LEU A 155 -18.81 -1.70 -7.15
N ILE A 156 -19.22 -2.39 -8.23
CA ILE A 156 -20.21 -1.86 -9.19
C ILE A 156 -21.63 -2.25 -8.80
N LEU A 157 -21.89 -3.55 -8.57
CA LEU A 157 -23.22 -4.08 -8.27
C LEU A 157 -23.90 -3.38 -7.07
N PRO A 158 -23.21 -3.09 -5.94
CA PRO A 158 -23.84 -2.41 -4.81
C PRO A 158 -24.42 -1.03 -5.14
N ASN A 159 -23.93 -0.35 -6.18
CA ASN A 159 -24.48 0.95 -6.60
C ASN A 159 -25.89 0.82 -7.22
N TYR A 160 -26.25 -0.37 -7.70
CA TYR A 160 -27.52 -0.67 -8.35
C TYR A 160 -28.46 -1.51 -7.47
N THR A 161 -27.92 -2.24 -6.50
CA THR A 161 -28.70 -3.00 -5.51
C THR A 161 -28.78 -2.21 -4.21
N ARG A 162 -29.71 -1.25 -4.15
CA ARG A 162 -30.02 -0.54 -2.90
C ARG A 162 -30.80 -1.47 -1.97
N ALA A 163 -30.27 -1.74 -0.79
CA ALA A 163 -31.05 -2.19 0.36
C ALA A 163 -31.58 -0.97 1.12
#